data_AF-A0AA39YZK4-F1
#
_entry.id   AF-A0AA39YZK4-F1
#
_cell.length_a   1.000
_cell.length_b   1.000
_cell.length_c   1.000
_cell.angle_alpha   90.00
_cell.angle_beta   90.00
_cell.angle_gamma   90.00
#
_symmetry.space_group_name_H-M   'P 1'
#
loop_
_entity.id
_entity.type
_entity.pdbx_description
1 polymer ?
#
loop_
_entity_poly.entity_id
_entity_poly.type
_entity_poly.pdbx_seq_one_letter_code
_entity_poly.pdbx_strand_id
1 'polypeptide(L)'
;MCFFDQHRFACGDWKWGHFRQHCNREYRIGETCGMKLIMTTVPVSQKCKLCEKIDTKMRRRAAEVERINRWQREGGKFKASIEKSMEIIGSLDREIYDLSCERNRRLQGIGSGH
;
A
#
# COMPACT_ATOMS: atom_id res chain seq x y z
N MET A 1 -23.26 7.32 -17.24
CA MET A 1 -22.40 6.81 -16.16
C MET A 1 -21.98 5.40 -16.51
N CYS A 2 -20.68 5.12 -16.63
CA CYS A 2 -20.18 3.79 -16.95
C CYS A 2 -19.99 2.95 -15.69
N PHE A 3 -20.34 1.67 -15.76
CA PHE A 3 -20.26 0.75 -14.63
C PHE A 3 -18.97 -0.05 -14.67
N PHE A 4 -18.30 -0.15 -13.53
CA PHE A 4 -17.04 -0.88 -13.34
C PHE A 4 -17.14 -1.75 -12.09
N ASP A 5 -16.31 -2.78 -12.03
CA ASP A 5 -16.08 -3.48 -10.78
C ASP A 5 -15.20 -2.66 -9.85
N GLN A 6 -15.30 -2.95 -8.56
CA GLN A 6 -14.38 -2.49 -7.53
C GLN A 6 -13.61 -3.70 -7.02
N HIS A 7 -12.29 -3.70 -7.12
CA HIS A 7 -11.46 -4.72 -6.48
C HIS A 7 -11.06 -4.23 -5.10
N ARG A 8 -11.55 -4.90 -4.05
CA ARG A 8 -11.27 -4.54 -2.65
C ARG A 8 -10.26 -5.51 -2.05
N PHE A 9 -9.09 -4.99 -1.69
CA PHE A 9 -8.01 -5.76 -1.06
C PHE A 9 -8.33 -6.14 0.39
N ALA A 10 -7.60 -7.12 0.92
CA ALA A 10 -7.77 -7.59 2.29
C ALA A 10 -7.61 -6.49 3.37
N CYS A 11 -6.79 -5.46 3.11
CA CYS A 11 -6.62 -4.31 4.01
C CYS A 11 -7.75 -3.28 3.94
N GLY A 12 -8.74 -3.47 3.06
CA GLY A 12 -9.85 -2.54 2.82
C GLY A 12 -9.59 -1.50 1.76
N ASP A 13 -8.33 -1.33 1.31
CA ASP A 13 -7.99 -0.51 0.15
C ASP A 13 -8.65 -1.07 -1.11
N TRP A 14 -8.82 -0.25 -2.15
CA TRP A 14 -9.49 -0.70 -3.37
C TRP A 14 -8.97 0.02 -4.62
N LYS A 15 -9.25 -0.58 -5.78
CA LYS A 15 -8.98 0.01 -7.09
C LYS A 15 -10.11 -0.30 -8.06
N TRP A 16 -10.20 0.48 -9.13
CA TRP A 16 -11.11 0.16 -10.23
C TRP A 16 -10.76 -1.18 -10.86
N GLY A 17 -11.78 -2.01 -11.04
CA GLY A 17 -11.73 -3.31 -11.70
C GLY A 17 -12.19 -3.22 -13.16
N HIS A 18 -12.71 -4.34 -13.67
CA HIS A 18 -13.10 -4.46 -15.06
C HIS A 18 -14.31 -3.58 -15.42
N PHE A 19 -14.36 -3.08 -16.65
CA PHE A 19 -15.53 -2.39 -17.18
C PHE A 19 -16.70 -3.37 -17.38
N ARG A 20 -17.89 -3.01 -16.94
CA ARG A 20 -19.06 -3.89 -17.02
C ARG A 20 -20.04 -3.46 -18.10
N GLN A 21 -20.45 -2.19 -18.06
CA GLN A 21 -21.58 -1.75 -18.88
C GLN A 21 -21.51 -0.24 -19.15
N HIS A 22 -21.86 0.15 -20.37
CA HIS A 22 -22.16 1.54 -20.70
C HIS A 22 -23.51 1.93 -20.10
N CYS A 23 -23.72 3.19 -19.70
CA CYS A 23 -25.06 3.62 -19.33
C CYS A 23 -26.00 3.63 -20.54
N ASN A 24 -27.28 3.39 -20.26
CA ASN A 24 -28.37 3.52 -21.23
C ASN A 24 -28.62 4.96 -21.74
N ARG A 25 -27.91 5.97 -21.22
CA ARG A 25 -28.13 7.39 -21.57
C ARG A 25 -27.30 7.86 -22.78
N GLU A 26 -26.25 7.13 -23.15
CA GLU A 26 -25.37 7.52 -24.27
C GLU A 26 -25.75 6.74 -25.54
N TYR A 27 -26.36 7.43 -26.50
CA TYR A 27 -26.76 6.90 -27.81
C TYR A 27 -25.66 7.08 -28.88
N ARG A 28 -24.59 7.84 -28.61
CA ARG A 28 -23.57 8.20 -29.61
C ARG A 28 -22.23 7.50 -29.37
N ILE A 29 -21.72 6.89 -30.43
CA ILE A 29 -20.35 6.37 -30.54
C ILE A 29 -19.41 7.58 -30.56
N GLY A 30 -18.63 7.79 -29.50
CA GLY A 30 -17.50 8.74 -29.50
C GLY A 30 -17.35 9.65 -28.29
N GLU A 31 -18.37 9.83 -27.45
CA GLU A 31 -18.23 10.59 -26.20
C GLU A 31 -17.98 9.62 -25.03
N THR A 32 -16.89 9.84 -24.28
CA THR A 32 -16.56 8.99 -23.14
C THR A 32 -17.36 9.44 -21.94
N CYS A 33 -18.19 8.54 -21.38
CA CYS A 33 -18.87 8.85 -20.13
C CYS A 33 -17.88 9.19 -19.01
N GLY A 34 -17.85 10.45 -18.58
CA GLY A 34 -16.88 10.93 -17.58
C GLY A 34 -17.09 10.38 -16.16
N MET A 35 -18.22 9.73 -15.89
CA MET A 35 -18.61 9.30 -14.55
C MET A 35 -18.57 7.77 -14.41
N LYS A 36 -17.74 7.26 -13.48
CA LYS A 36 -17.61 5.85 -13.14
C LYS A 36 -18.47 5.48 -11.93
N LEU A 37 -19.21 4.38 -12.03
CA LEU A 37 -20.00 3.80 -10.95
C LEU A 37 -19.54 2.38 -10.64
N ILE A 38 -19.71 1.96 -9.39
CA ILE A 38 -19.44 0.60 -8.95
C ILE A 38 -20.66 -0.27 -9.27
N MET A 39 -20.45 -1.39 -9.95
CA MET A 39 -21.46 -2.42 -10.16
C MET A 39 -21.30 -3.59 -9.19
N THR A 40 -20.09 -4.13 -9.09
CA THR A 40 -19.78 -5.26 -8.20
C THR A 40 -18.49 -5.00 -7.44
N THR A 41 -18.49 -5.24 -6.13
CA THR A 41 -17.26 -5.27 -5.34
C THR A 41 -16.74 -6.69 -5.25
N VAL A 42 -15.57 -6.92 -5.85
CA VAL A 42 -14.87 -8.21 -5.85
C VAL A 42 -13.81 -8.19 -4.74
N PRO A 43 -13.90 -9.07 -3.72
CA PRO A 43 -12.87 -9.19 -2.71
C PRO A 43 -11.61 -9.83 -3.32
N VAL A 44 -10.45 -9.25 -3.00
CA VAL A 44 -9.13 -9.73 -3.43
C VAL A 44 -8.33 -10.11 -2.19
N SER A 45 -7.87 -11.36 -2.13
CA SER A 45 -7.10 -11.90 -0.99
C SER A 45 -5.70 -11.30 -0.86
N GLN A 46 -5.16 -10.74 -1.95
CA GLN A 46 -3.84 -10.13 -1.99
C GLN A 46 -3.77 -8.83 -1.17
N LYS A 47 -2.56 -8.52 -0.71
CA LYS A 47 -2.26 -7.21 -0.11
C LYS A 47 -2.26 -6.13 -1.20
N CYS A 48 -2.66 -4.92 -0.85
CA CYS A 48 -2.46 -3.80 -1.76
C CYS A 48 -0.96 -3.44 -1.83
N LYS A 49 -0.55 -2.76 -2.91
CA LYS A 49 0.85 -2.37 -3.14
C LYS A 49 1.45 -1.57 -1.99
N LEU A 50 0.64 -0.79 -1.28
CA LEU A 50 1.09 -0.01 -0.12
C LEU A 50 1.42 -0.93 1.06
N CYS A 51 0.55 -1.89 1.36
CA CYS A 51 0.81 -2.91 2.38
C CYS A 51 2.02 -3.79 2.04
N GLU A 52 2.22 -4.17 0.77
CA GLU A 52 3.40 -4.91 0.33
C GLU A 52 4.70 -4.12 0.54
N LYS A 53 4.68 -2.80 0.29
CA LYS A 53 5.81 -1.90 0.58
C LYS A 53 6.10 -1.82 2.08
N ILE A 54 5.07 -1.66 2.91
CA ILE A 54 5.21 -1.63 4.38
C ILE A 54 5.85 -2.93 4.86
N ASP A 55 5.34 -4.09 4.43
CA ASP A 55 5.88 -5.41 4.83
C ASP A 55 7.35 -5.58 4.46
N THR A 56 7.74 -5.09 3.27
CA THR A 56 9.12 -5.18 2.80
C THR A 56 10.05 -4.35 3.67
N LYS A 57 9.62 -3.14 4.07
CA LYS A 57 10.39 -2.30 4.99
C LYS A 57 10.42 -2.88 6.41
N MET A 58 9.31 -3.43 6.90
CA MET A 58 9.26 -4.12 8.20
C MET A 58 10.23 -5.31 8.26
N ARG A 59 10.28 -6.13 7.21
CA ARG A 59 11.25 -7.23 7.10
C ARG A 59 12.68 -6.73 7.09
N ARG A 60 12.98 -5.68 6.32
CA ARG A 60 14.31 -5.07 6.29
C ARG A 60 14.71 -4.50 7.65
N ARG A 61 13.79 -3.85 8.35
CA ARG A 61 14.00 -3.33 9.70
C ARG A 61 14.32 -4.46 10.69
N ALA A 62 13.53 -5.54 10.67
CA ALA A 62 13.76 -6.71 11.52
C ALA A 62 15.16 -7.30 11.28
N ALA A 63 15.59 -7.40 10.02
CA ALA A 63 16.93 -7.89 9.67
C ALA A 63 18.06 -6.99 10.21
N GLU A 64 17.89 -5.66 10.22
CA GLU A 64 18.86 -4.73 10.82
C GLU A 64 18.88 -4.85 12.35
N VAL A 65 17.72 -5.02 13.00
CA VAL A 65 17.62 -5.26 14.45
C VAL A 65 18.35 -6.56 14.83
N GLU A 66 18.12 -7.64 14.09
CA GLU A 66 18.83 -8.92 14.29
C GLU A 66 20.34 -8.78 14.07
N ARG A 67 20.75 -7.96 13.10
CA ARG A 67 22.17 -7.67 12.84
C ARG A 67 22.84 -6.96 14.02
N ILE A 68 22.19 -5.93 14.57
CA ILE A 68 22.65 -5.23 15.78
C ILE A 68 22.72 -6.18 16.97
N ASN A 69 21.67 -6.97 17.21
CA ASN A 69 21.62 -7.93 18.32
C ASN A 69 22.78 -8.94 18.27
N ARG A 70 23.17 -9.38 17.07
CA ARG A 70 24.33 -10.25 16.89
C ARG A 70 25.63 -9.54 17.25
N TRP A 71 25.87 -8.36 16.67
CA TRP A 71 27.09 -7.60 16.88
C TRP A 71 27.28 -7.14 18.32
N GLN A 72 26.20 -6.80 19.03
CA GLN A 72 26.26 -6.44 20.45
C GLN A 72 26.80 -7.59 21.32
N ARG A 73 26.52 -8.85 20.95
CA ARG A 73 27.04 -10.03 21.66
C ARG A 73 28.53 -10.27 21.41
N GLU A 74 29.05 -9.78 20.28
CA GLU A 74 30.46 -9.89 19.89
C GLU A 74 31.34 -8.77 20.49
N GLY A 75 30.76 -7.88 21.32
CA GLY A 75 31.47 -6.83 22.05
C GLY A 75 31.70 -5.54 21.24
N GLY A 76 32.66 -4.71 21.68
CA GLY A 76 32.88 -3.34 21.17
C GLY A 76 33.41 -3.22 19.73
N LYS A 77 33.71 -4.34 19.06
CA LYS A 77 34.31 -4.39 17.72
C LYS A 77 33.46 -3.72 16.63
N PHE A 78 32.14 -3.75 16.80
CA PHE A 78 31.19 -3.33 15.75
C PHE A 78 30.51 -1.99 16.05
N LYS A 79 31.09 -1.14 16.91
CA LYS A 79 30.45 0.11 17.35
C LYS A 79 29.97 0.98 16.17
N ALA A 80 30.82 1.22 15.17
CA ALA A 80 30.47 2.01 13.98
C ALA A 80 29.42 1.31 13.09
N SER A 81 29.47 -0.01 12.97
CA SER A 81 28.48 -0.77 12.20
C SER A 81 27.11 -0.77 12.87
N ILE A 82 27.08 -0.85 14.20
CA ILE A 82 25.87 -0.75 15.01
C ILE A 82 25.24 0.63 14.84
N GLU A 83 26.02 1.71 14.95
CA GLU A 83 25.55 3.08 14.75
C GLU A 83 24.90 3.26 13.37
N LYS A 84 25.59 2.82 12.31
CA LYS A 84 25.04 2.84 10.94
C LYS A 84 23.74 2.03 10.80
N SER A 85 23.65 0.85 11.40
CA SER A 85 22.41 0.06 11.37
C SER A 85 21.29 0.74 12.17
N MET A 86 21.58 1.46 13.26
CA MET A 86 20.59 2.24 13.99
C MET A 86 20.03 3.39 13.14
N GLU A 87 20.88 4.09 12.38
CA GLU A 87 20.43 5.13 11.44
C GLU A 87 19.49 4.56 10.37
N ILE A 88 19.83 3.38 9.82
CA ILE A 88 18.99 2.68 8.84
C ILE A 88 17.66 2.28 9.46
N ILE A 89 17.64 1.78 10.69
CA ILE A 89 16.39 1.47 11.40
C ILE A 89 15.55 2.75 11.56
N GLY A 90 16.17 3.86 11.97
CA GLY A 90 15.47 5.13 12.12
C GLY A 90 14.91 5.70 10.81
N SER A 91 15.57 5.49 9.67
CA SER A 91 15.00 5.86 8.36
C SER A 91 13.84 4.94 7.97
N LEU A 92 14.00 3.63 8.16
CA LEU A 92 12.95 2.64 7.88
C LEU A 92 11.70 2.88 8.74
N ASP A 93 11.87 3.23 10.02
CA ASP A 93 10.76 3.52 10.93
C ASP A 93 9.95 4.75 10.47
N ARG A 94 10.63 5.81 10.04
CA ARG A 94 9.97 6.99 9.46
C ARG A 94 9.20 6.63 8.19
N GLU A 95 9.83 5.93 7.26
CA GLU A 95 9.17 5.54 6.01
C GLU A 95 7.97 4.60 6.25
N ILE A 96 8.08 3.67 7.20
CA ILE A 96 6.99 2.79 7.59
C ILE A 96 5.82 3.59 8.18
N TYR A 97 6.12 4.57 9.04
CA TYR A 97 5.12 5.44 9.63
C TYR A 97 4.38 6.24 8.56
N ASP A 98 5.11 6.87 7.64
CA ASP A 98 4.53 7.67 6.55
C ASP A 98 3.62 6.83 5.66
N LEU A 99 4.07 5.63 5.26
CA LEU A 99 3.25 4.69 4.47
C LEU A 99 2.01 4.21 5.24
N SER A 100 2.11 4.04 6.56
CA SER A 100 0.98 3.65 7.41
C SER A 100 -0.04 4.78 7.55
N CYS A 101 0.43 6.02 7.66
CA CYS A 101 -0.42 7.22 7.64
C CYS A 101 -1.12 7.37 6.29
N GLU A 102 -0.40 7.16 5.18
CA GLU A 102 -0.99 7.15 3.83
C GLU A 102 -2.07 6.07 3.70
N ARG A 103 -1.80 4.85 4.20
CA ARG A 103 -2.77 3.75 4.19
C ARG A 103 -4.04 4.13 4.93
N ASN A 104 -3.90 4.68 6.14
CA ASN A 104 -5.06 5.09 6.94
C ASN A 104 -5.86 6.22 6.25
N ARG A 105 -5.17 7.16 5.61
CA ARG A 105 -5.80 8.24 4.84
C ARG A 105 -6.60 7.70 3.66
N ARG A 106 -6.06 6.72 2.92
CA ARG A 106 -6.78 6.06 1.80
C ARG A 106 -8.04 5.34 2.28
N LEU A 107 -8.00 4.74 3.46
CA LEU A 107 -9.17 4.05 4.04
C LEU A 107 -10.25 5.02 4.53
N GLN A 108 -9.88 6.21 4.98
CA GLN A 108 -10.82 7.26 5.40
C GLN A 108 -11.38 8.08 4.22
N GLY A 109 -10.63 8.17 3.12
CA GLY A 109 -11.04 8.86 1.90
C GLY A 109 -12.12 8.08 1.14
N ILE A 110 -13.39 8.32 1.48
CA ILE A 110 -14.52 7.85 0.67
C ILE A 110 -14.52 8.65 -0.64
N GLY A 111 -14.08 8.04 -1.74
CA GLY A 111 -14.30 8.57 -3.10
C GLY A 111 -13.07 8.78 -3.99
N SER A 112 -11.85 8.59 -3.48
CA SER A 112 -10.63 8.70 -4.30
C SER A 112 -9.99 7.33 -4.56
N GLY A 113 -10.74 6.44 -5.21
CA GLY A 113 -10.16 5.20 -5.72
C GLY A 113 -9.13 5.50 -6.81
N HIS A 114 -7.94 4.92 -6.69
CA HIS A 114 -6.89 4.99 -7.69
C HIS A 114 -7.18 4.09 -8.91
#